data_AF-A0A359LN87-F1
#
_entry.id   AF-A0A359LN87-F1
#
_cell.length_a   1.000
_cell.length_b   1.000
_cell.length_c   1.000
_cell.angle_alpha   90.00
_cell.angle_beta   90.00
_cell.angle_gamma   90.00
#
_symmetry.space_group_name_H-M   'P 1'
#
loop_
_entity.id
_entity.type
_entity.pdbx_description
1 polymer ?
#
loop_
_entity_poly.entity_id
_entity_poly.type
_entity_poly.pdbx_seq_one_letter_code
_entity_poly.pdbx_strand_id
1 'polypeptide(L)' 'TPITVAHGDGIGPEIMDATLHILKEAGAALDIETIEIGEKVYLRGNSAGVEPSAWESLRRTRVFLKAPITTPQGG' A
#
# COMPACT_ATOMS: atom_id res chain seq x y z
N THR A 1 1.27 -2.66 -16.66
CA THR A 1 0.16 -1.83 -16.14
C THR A 1 0.56 -1.23 -14.82
N PRO A 2 0.62 0.11 -14.69
CA PRO A 2 1.04 0.76 -13.45
C PRO A 2 -0.01 0.55 -12.36
N ILE A 3 0.41 0.13 -11.18
CA ILE A 3 -0.44 -0.01 -9.99
C ILE A 3 0.28 0.54 -8.77
N THR A 4 -0.47 1.14 -7.85
CA THR A 4 0.06 1.51 -6.53
C THR A 4 -0.15 0.34 -5.57
N VAL A 5 0.86 0.02 -4.76
CA VAL A 5 0.81 -1.04 -3.76
C VAL A 5 1.13 -0.50 -2.37
N ALA A 6 0.31 -0.87 -1.39
CA ALA A 6 0.60 -0.64 0.03
C ALA A 6 0.64 -1.98 0.77
N HIS A 7 1.78 -2.31 1.38
CA HIS A 7 1.96 -3.54 2.18
C HIS A 7 1.16 -3.50 3.49
N GLY A 8 0.67 -2.34 3.90
CA GLY A 8 -0.16 -2.18 5.09
C GLY A 8 0.57 -2.47 6.40
N ASP A 9 -0.21 -2.81 7.42
CA ASP A 9 0.23 -2.96 8.81
C ASP A 9 -0.16 -4.34 9.38
N GLY A 10 0.33 -4.67 10.58
CA GLY A 10 0.08 -5.96 11.22
C GLY A 10 0.53 -7.13 10.34
N ILE A 11 -0.40 -8.04 10.01
CA ILE A 11 -0.16 -9.17 9.10
C ILE A 11 -0.12 -8.78 7.61
N GLY A 12 -0.34 -7.50 7.29
CA GLY A 12 -0.44 -7.00 5.92
C GLY A 12 0.78 -7.29 5.05
N PRO A 13 2.02 -7.04 5.51
CA PRO A 13 3.22 -7.28 4.70
C PRO A 13 3.34 -8.74 4.23
N GLU A 14 3.15 -9.71 5.13
CA GLU A 14 3.24 -11.14 4.79
C GLU A 14 2.18 -11.55 3.74
N ILE A 15 0.96 -11.02 3.87
CA ILE A 15 -0.13 -11.26 2.90
C ILE A 15 0.20 -10.62 1.55
N MET A 16 0.73 -9.39 1.54
CA MET A 16 1.05 -8.68 0.31
C MET A 16 2.20 -9.37 -0.42
N ASP A 17 3.25 -9.78 0.28
CA ASP A 17 4.40 -10.48 -0.31
C ASP A 17 3.96 -11.79 -0.98
N ALA A 18 3.11 -12.57 -0.32
CA ALA A 18 2.53 -13.79 -0.89
C ALA A 18 1.65 -13.48 -2.12
N THR A 19 0.84 -12.42 -2.07
CA THR A 19 -0.02 -11.99 -3.17
C THR A 19 0.81 -11.58 -4.39
N LEU A 20 1.82 -10.73 -4.21
CA LEU A 20 2.71 -10.27 -5.29
C LEU A 20 3.53 -11.41 -5.86
N HIS A 21 3.95 -12.37 -5.04
CA HIS A 21 4.61 -13.58 -5.50
C HIS A 21 3.72 -14.38 -6.46
N ILE A 22 2.47 -14.65 -6.07
CA ILE A 22 1.50 -15.37 -6.91
C ILE A 22 1.23 -14.60 -8.22
N LEU A 23 1.02 -13.28 -8.15
CA LEU A 23 0.77 -12.45 -9.34
C LEU A 23 1.94 -12.47 -10.32
N LYS A 24 3.17 -12.44 -9.80
CA LYS A 24 4.38 -12.55 -10.59
C LYS A 24 4.47 -13.91 -11.30
N GLU A 25 4.32 -15.00 -10.56
CA GLU A 25 4.40 -16.36 -11.13
C GLU A 25 3.24 -16.67 -12.09
N ALA A 26 2.07 -16.04 -11.90
CA ALA A 26 0.94 -16.11 -12.82
C ALA A 26 1.15 -15.29 -14.11
N GLY A 27 2.26 -14.55 -14.25
CA GLY A 27 2.59 -13.77 -15.44
C GLY A 27 1.86 -12.43 -15.54
N ALA A 28 1.41 -11.85 -14.42
CA ALA A 28 0.78 -10.54 -14.43
C ALA A 28 1.78 -9.44 -14.85
N ALA A 29 1.48 -8.73 -15.94
CA ALA A 29 2.31 -7.63 -16.45
C ALA A 29 2.05 -6.32 -15.68
N LEU A 30 2.46 -6.29 -14.40
CA LEU A 30 2.28 -5.16 -13.49
C LEU A 30 3.57 -4.36 -13.35
N ASP A 31 3.42 -3.03 -13.30
CA ASP A 31 4.48 -2.09 -12.96
C ASP A 31 4.13 -1.51 -11.59
N ILE A 32 4.88 -1.91 -10.56
CA ILE A 32 4.49 -1.72 -9.16
C ILE A 32 5.15 -0.49 -8.58
N GLU A 33 4.33 0.46 -8.13
CA GLU A 33 4.75 1.60 -7.34
C GLU A 33 4.37 1.38 -5.87
N THR A 34 5.36 1.19 -5.01
CA THR A 34 5.09 0.98 -3.58
C THR A 34 4.98 2.32 -2.84
N ILE A 35 3.97 2.42 -1.97
CA ILE A 35 3.77 3.55 -1.04
C ILE A 35 3.69 3.04 0.40
N GLU A 36 4.09 3.88 1.35
CA GLU A 36 3.80 3.67 2.77
C GLU A 36 2.57 4.47 3.16
N ILE A 37 1.59 3.82 3.79
CA ILE A 37 0.40 4.42 4.38
C ILE A 37 0.01 3.65 5.64
N GLY A 38 -0.92 4.18 6.42
CA GLY A 38 -1.42 3.52 7.63
C GLY A 38 -0.71 3.94 8.90
N GLU A 39 -0.63 3.02 9.86
CA GLU A 39 -0.11 3.27 11.20
C GLU A 39 1.35 3.78 11.17
N LYS A 40 2.20 3.23 10.30
CA LYS A 40 3.58 3.71 10.14
C LYS A 40 3.66 5.20 9.77
N VAL A 41 2.78 5.68 8.89
CA VAL A 41 2.73 7.10 8.52
C VAL A 41 2.12 7.94 9.64
N TYR A 42 1.09 7.42 10.31
CA TYR A 42 0.49 8.08 11.47
C TYR A 42 1.51 8.34 12.59
N LEU A 43 2.28 7.31 12.97
CA LEU A 43 3.29 7.37 14.02
C LEU A 43 4.47 8.31 13.67
N ARG A 44 4.69 8.61 12.39
CA ARG A 44 5.65 9.63 11.93
C ARG A 44 5.16 11.08 12.07
N GLY A 45 3.95 11.28 12.61
CA GLY A 45 3.38 12.60 12.87
C GLY A 45 2.43 13.10 11.79
N ASN A 46 2.09 12.27 10.80
CA ASN A 46 1.06 12.60 9.82
C ASN A 46 -0.27 11.93 10.22
N SER A 47 -1.13 12.67 10.90
CA SER A 47 -2.40 12.17 11.43
C SER A 47 -3.38 11.60 10.38
N ALA A 48 -3.22 11.96 9.10
CA ALA A 48 -4.03 11.39 8.03
C ALA A 48 -3.59 9.97 7.63
N GLY A 49 -2.39 9.53 8.04
CA GLY A 49 -1.85 8.21 7.69
C GLY A 49 -1.50 8.05 6.20
N VAL A 50 -1.50 9.14 5.43
CA VAL A 50 -1.20 9.14 3.98
C VAL A 50 -0.43 10.41 3.62
N GLU A 51 0.73 10.26 2.99
CA GLU A 51 1.58 11.38 2.54
C GLU A 51 1.15 11.94 1.18
N PRO A 52 1.49 13.20 0.84
CA PRO A 52 1.21 13.77 -0.49
C PRO A 52 1.78 12.95 -1.65
N SER A 53 2.97 12.39 -1.50
CA SER A 53 3.63 11.50 -2.47
C SER A 53 2.80 10.23 -2.76
N ALA A 54 2.15 9.67 -1.75
CA ALA A 54 1.25 8.53 -1.90
C ALA A 54 0.01 8.91 -2.72
N TRP A 55 -0.56 10.10 -2.47
CA TRP A 55 -1.66 10.63 -3.28
C TRP A 55 -1.29 10.86 -4.75
N GLU A 56 -0.06 11.28 -5.02
CA GLU A 56 0.45 11.46 -6.39
C GLU A 56 0.53 10.12 -7.13
N SER A 57 1.06 9.07 -6.49
CA SER A 57 1.09 7.71 -7.05
C SER A 57 -0.34 7.21 -7.34
N LEU A 58 -1.25 7.28 -6.36
CA LEU A 58 -2.64 6.83 -6.51
C LEU A 58 -3.37 7.51 -7.68
N ARG A 59 -3.15 8.82 -7.87
CA ARG A 59 -3.75 9.59 -8.97
C ARG A 59 -3.17 9.21 -10.33
N ARG A 60 -1.88 8.88 -10.39
CA ARG A 60 -1.17 8.46 -11.60
C ARG A 60 -1.57 7.05 -12.02
N THR A 61 -1.53 6.09 -11.10
CA THR A 61 -1.75 4.66 -11.40
C THR A 61 -3.24 4.32 -11.54
N ARG A 62 -4.12 5.02 -10.82
CA ARG A 62 -5.59 4.82 -10.83
C ARG A 62 -6.04 3.42 -10.38
N VAL A 63 -5.11 2.58 -9.93
CA VAL A 63 -5.35 1.21 -9.47
C VAL A 63 -4.57 1.01 -8.19
N PHE A 64 -5.26 0.59 -7.14
CA PHE A 64 -4.66 0.45 -5.82
C PHE A 64 -4.87 -0.96 -5.26
N LEU A 65 -3.76 -1.65 -4.99
CA LEU A 65 -3.73 -2.93 -4.30
C LEU A 65 -3.16 -2.73 -2.90
N LYS A 66 -3.96 -2.99 -1.86
CA LYS A 66 -3.54 -2.76 -0.48
C LYS A 66 -3.80 -3.95 0.43
N ALA A 67 -2.90 -4.16 1.38
CA ALA A 67 -3.12 -5.09 2.48
C ALA A 67 -4.04 -4.47 3.56
N PRO A 68 -4.36 -5.20 4.65
CA PRO A 68 -4.93 -4.62 5.86
C PRO A 68 -4.08 -3.47 6.38
N ILE A 69 -4.74 -2.40 6.82
CA ILE A 69 -4.11 -1.20 7.38
C ILE A 69 -4.74 -0.95 8.73
N THR A 70 -3.92 -0.62 9.72
CA THR A 70 -4.41 -0.30 11.05
C THR A 70 -4.97 1.11 11.03
N THR A 71 -6.25 1.25 11.36
CA THR A 71 -6.83 2.54 11.73
C THR A 71 -6.53 2.78 13.21
N PRO A 72 -5.83 3.86 13.58
CA PRO A 72 -5.61 4.19 14.99
C PRO A 72 -6.95 4.27 15.74
N GLN A 73 -7.05 3.61 16.89
CA GLN A 73 -8.24 3.72 17.73
C GLN A 73 -8.17 5.00 18.57
N GLY A 74 -9.22 5.82 18.54
CA GLY A 74 -9.33 7.05 19.35
C GLY A 74 -9.26 8.38 18.58
N GLY A 75 -9.72 8.40 17.32
CA GLY A 75 -10.03 9.66 16.62
C GLY A 75 -11.11 10.48 17.31
#